data_AF-A0AA36FQW5-F1
#
_entry.id   AF-A0AA36FQW5-F1
#
_cell.length_a   1.000
_cell.length_b   1.000
_cell.length_c   1.000
_cell.angle_alpha   90.00
_cell.angle_beta   90.00
_cell.angle_gamma   90.00
#
_symmetry.space_group_name_H-M   'P 1'
#
loop_
_entity.id
_entity.type
_entity.pdbx_description
1 polymer ?
#
loop_
_entity_poly.entity_id
_entity_poly.type
_entity_poly.pdbx_seq_one_letter_code
_entity_poly.pdbx_strand_id
1 'polypeptide(L)'
;MNTSGKLLGEPMDSASAAHHVFTMIVRPLNKYLRLTRQQPKFPTEKVMGHIEKCISMRLNYRTFLSYFWGARVPPASIIPEEKWSIVSDELSSAPISSRMTFLLRSHGKDDTAGVQLICQVTSLPFFNLTEQNRSPISKFAIKLSSESPV
;
A
#
# COMPACT_ATOMS: atom_id res chain seq x y z
N MET A 1 -33.49 9.25 42.77
CA MET A 1 -33.20 8.15 41.83
C MET A 1 -33.68 8.59 40.45
N ASN A 2 -32.77 8.88 39.51
CA ASN A 2 -33.12 8.85 38.09
C ASN A 2 -31.85 8.67 37.23
N THR A 3 -32.00 7.79 36.25
CA THR A 3 -31.01 7.22 35.33
C THR A 3 -30.63 8.15 34.19
N SER A 4 -29.37 8.13 33.74
CA SER A 4 -28.99 8.43 32.34
C SER A 4 -27.62 7.83 32.02
N GLY A 5 -27.58 7.01 30.98
CA GLY A 5 -26.49 6.09 30.65
C GLY A 5 -25.20 6.79 30.26
N LYS A 6 -24.14 6.53 31.03
CA LYS A 6 -22.76 6.88 30.68
C LYS A 6 -22.13 5.68 29.94
N LEU A 7 -22.65 5.36 28.76
CA LEU A 7 -22.17 4.25 27.90
C LEU A 7 -21.85 4.70 26.47
N LEU A 8 -21.51 5.98 26.29
CA LEU A 8 -20.93 6.48 25.04
C LEU A 8 -19.53 6.95 25.39
N GLY A 9 -18.55 6.08 25.15
CA GLY A 9 -17.13 6.42 25.31
C GLY A 9 -16.83 7.67 24.48
N GLU A 10 -16.08 8.60 25.08
CA GLU A 10 -15.69 9.82 24.39
C GLU A 10 -15.04 9.49 23.04
N PRO A 11 -15.32 10.29 22.00
CA PRO A 11 -14.73 10.08 20.69
C PRO A 11 -13.20 10.10 20.79
N MET A 12 -12.59 8.94 20.54
CA MET A 12 -11.16 8.75 20.66
C MET A 12 -10.43 9.39 19.47
N ASP A 13 -9.39 10.16 19.75
CA ASP A 13 -8.50 10.70 18.72
C ASP A 13 -7.72 9.58 18.00
N SER A 14 -7.38 9.83 16.74
CA SER A 14 -6.67 8.91 15.85
C SER A 14 -5.33 8.42 16.42
N ALA A 15 -4.60 9.27 17.14
CA ALA A 15 -3.35 8.88 17.81
C ALA A 15 -3.61 7.86 18.95
N SER A 16 -4.61 8.12 19.80
CA SER A 16 -5.02 7.21 20.88
C SER A 16 -5.55 5.88 20.35
N ALA A 17 -6.29 5.93 19.23
CA ALA A 17 -6.77 4.74 18.53
C ALA A 17 -5.61 3.92 17.94
N ALA A 18 -4.63 4.59 17.33
CA ALA A 18 -3.46 3.95 16.76
C ALA A 18 -2.61 3.25 17.81
N HIS A 19 -2.44 3.88 18.98
CA HIS A 19 -1.75 3.27 20.11
C HIS A 19 -2.45 1.97 20.57
N HIS A 20 -3.78 1.99 20.74
CA HIS A 20 -4.54 0.79 21.09
C HIS A 20 -4.42 -0.32 20.05
N VAL A 21 -4.54 0.01 18.77
CA VAL A 21 -4.38 -0.99 17.70
C VAL A 21 -2.96 -1.56 17.69
N PHE A 22 -1.95 -0.71 17.88
CA PHE A 22 -0.55 -1.11 17.91
C PHE A 22 -0.28 -2.13 19.03
N THR A 23 -0.80 -1.93 20.25
CA THR A 23 -0.60 -2.88 21.35
C THR A 23 -1.19 -4.26 21.07
N MET A 24 -2.27 -4.33 20.28
CA MET A 24 -2.86 -5.60 19.85
C MET A 24 -2.01 -6.33 18.78
N ILE A 25 -1.40 -5.60 17.86
CA ILE A 25 -0.74 -6.19 16.67
C ILE A 25 0.79 -6.22 16.73
N VAL A 26 1.43 -5.52 17.68
CA VAL A 26 2.89 -5.37 17.75
C VAL A 26 3.61 -6.72 17.83
N ARG A 27 3.07 -7.67 18.60
CA ARG A 27 3.67 -9.01 18.75
C ARG A 27 3.67 -9.82 17.45
N PRO A 28 2.51 -10.06 16.79
CA PRO A 28 2.50 -10.78 15.52
C PRO A 28 3.23 -10.02 14.40
N LEU A 29 3.16 -8.68 14.38
CA LEU A 29 3.88 -7.86 13.41
C LEU A 29 5.39 -7.99 13.56
N ASN A 30 5.93 -7.85 14.78
CA ASN A 30 7.37 -8.01 15.02
C ASN A 30 7.83 -9.44 14.71
N LYS A 31 7.01 -10.46 14.99
CA LYS A 31 7.30 -11.84 14.57
C LYS A 31 7.44 -11.93 13.05
N TYR A 32 6.50 -11.37 12.30
CA TYR A 32 6.56 -11.33 10.83
C TYR A 32 7.81 -10.55 10.34
N LEU A 33 8.04 -9.33 10.83
CA LEU A 33 9.16 -8.48 10.44
C LEU A 33 10.51 -9.11 10.76
N ARG A 34 10.62 -9.89 11.84
CA ARG A 34 11.82 -10.66 12.16
C ARG A 34 12.03 -11.80 11.18
N LEU A 35 10.97 -12.56 10.86
CA LEU A 35 11.04 -13.66 9.89
C LEU A 35 11.41 -13.17 8.48
N THR A 36 10.92 -12.00 8.07
CA THR A 36 11.23 -11.39 6.78
C THR A 36 12.50 -10.53 6.77
N ARG A 37 13.22 -10.45 7.91
CA ARG A 37 14.41 -9.60 8.09
C ARG A 37 14.17 -8.12 7.78
N GLN A 38 12.96 -7.64 8.04
CA GLN A 38 12.53 -6.26 7.79
C GLN A 38 12.53 -5.38 9.04
N GLN A 39 12.72 -5.94 10.23
CA GLN A 39 12.66 -5.21 11.51
C GLN A 39 13.44 -3.88 11.55
N PRO A 40 14.67 -3.75 11.01
CA PRO A 40 15.41 -2.48 11.02
C PRO A 40 14.74 -1.35 10.23
N LYS A 41 13.87 -1.68 9.26
CA LYS A 41 13.21 -0.71 8.37
C LYS A 41 11.94 -0.12 8.97
N PHE A 42 11.43 -0.71 10.04
CA PHE A 42 10.15 -0.40 10.65
C PHE A 42 10.31 -0.17 12.16
N PRO A 43 10.90 0.97 12.57
CA PRO A 43 10.88 1.39 13.96
C PRO A 43 9.44 1.63 14.44
N THR A 44 9.21 1.53 15.74
CA THR A 44 7.88 1.61 16.37
C THR A 44 7.11 2.87 15.96
N GLU A 45 7.80 4.01 15.92
CA GLU A 45 7.24 5.32 15.59
C GLU A 45 6.68 5.33 14.16
N LYS A 46 7.38 4.71 13.23
CA LYS A 46 6.98 4.60 11.82
C LYS A 46 5.77 3.69 11.65
N VAL A 47 5.70 2.60 12.41
CA VAL A 47 4.55 1.70 12.43
C VAL A 47 3.34 2.40 13.03
N MET A 48 3.49 3.06 14.17
CA MET A 48 2.41 3.80 14.83
C MET A 48 1.87 4.93 13.95
N GLY A 49 2.74 5.74 13.34
CA GLY A 49 2.32 6.82 12.43
C GLY A 49 1.59 6.29 11.19
N HIS A 50 1.96 5.11 10.68
CA HIS A 50 1.22 4.47 9.59
C HIS A 50 -0.16 3.97 10.02
N ILE A 51 -0.29 3.41 11.23
CA ILE A 51 -1.59 3.00 11.79
C ILE A 51 -2.48 4.23 11.97
N GLU A 52 -1.96 5.31 12.56
CA GLU A 52 -2.68 6.58 12.73
C GLU A 52 -3.17 7.12 11.40
N LYS A 53 -2.32 7.14 10.37
CA LYS A 53 -2.69 7.54 9.02
C LYS A 53 -3.77 6.64 8.42
N CYS A 54 -3.67 5.32 8.61
CA CYS A 54 -4.69 4.38 8.13
C CYS A 54 -6.04 4.63 8.81
N ILE A 55 -6.03 4.91 10.12
CA ILE A 55 -7.23 5.24 10.89
C ILE A 55 -7.78 6.57 10.41
N SER A 56 -7.03 7.68 10.49
CA SER A 56 -7.51 9.02 10.10
C SER A 56 -8.03 9.06 8.67
N MET A 57 -7.40 8.29 7.77
CA MET A 57 -7.80 8.25 6.38
C MET A 57 -8.88 7.20 6.04
N ARG A 58 -9.36 6.42 7.01
CA ARG A 58 -10.32 5.31 6.82
C ARG A 58 -9.84 4.29 5.77
N LEU A 59 -8.55 3.98 5.79
CA LEU A 59 -7.95 3.01 4.87
C LEU A 59 -8.28 1.59 5.33
N ASN A 60 -8.35 0.67 4.37
CA ASN A 60 -8.61 -0.73 4.66
C ASN A 60 -7.35 -1.44 5.21
N TYR A 61 -7.55 -2.61 5.83
CA TYR A 61 -6.45 -3.42 6.38
C TYR A 61 -5.43 -3.86 5.32
N ARG A 62 -5.83 -3.98 4.04
CA ARG A 62 -4.90 -4.35 2.95
C ARG A 62 -3.90 -3.23 2.70
N THR A 63 -4.30 -1.97 2.81
CA THR A 63 -3.42 -0.80 2.73
C THR A 63 -2.47 -0.72 3.93
N PHE A 64 -2.94 -1.09 5.12
CA PHE A 64 -2.05 -1.24 6.28
C PHE A 64 -0.97 -2.29 6.00
N LEU A 65 -1.37 -3.49 5.55
CA LEU A 65 -0.46 -4.62 5.35
C LEU A 65 0.46 -4.45 4.13
N SER A 66 0.01 -3.80 3.05
CA SER A 66 0.81 -3.57 1.84
C SER A 66 2.09 -2.78 2.13
N TYR A 67 2.05 -1.92 3.16
CA TYR A 67 3.20 -1.17 3.65
C TYR A 67 4.34 -2.06 4.14
N PHE A 68 4.02 -3.24 4.69
CA PHE A 68 4.99 -4.23 5.17
C PHE A 68 5.27 -5.34 4.14
N TRP A 69 4.31 -5.62 3.27
CA TRP A 69 4.47 -6.62 2.21
C TRP A 69 5.34 -6.13 1.07
N GLY A 70 5.48 -4.81 0.91
CA GLY A 70 6.28 -4.20 -0.13
C GLY A 70 5.68 -4.45 -1.51
N ALA A 71 5.30 -3.39 -2.21
CA ALA A 71 5.51 -3.41 -3.65
C ALA A 71 7.02 -3.61 -3.84
N ARG A 72 7.41 -4.63 -4.60
CA ARG A 72 8.78 -4.79 -5.08
C ARG A 72 9.09 -3.65 -6.04
N VAL A 73 9.25 -2.43 -5.53
CA VAL A 73 10.16 -1.49 -6.16
C VAL A 73 11.47 -1.79 -5.47
N PRO A 74 12.45 -2.42 -6.16
CA PRO A 74 13.77 -2.55 -5.60
C PRO A 74 14.15 -1.15 -5.07
N PRO A 75 14.63 -1.01 -3.82
CA PRO A 75 15.34 0.21 -3.46
C PRO A 75 16.35 0.44 -4.58
N ALA A 76 16.58 1.69 -4.99
CA ALA A 76 17.48 2.05 -6.09
C ALA A 76 18.91 1.54 -5.82
N SER A 77 19.11 0.23 -5.93
CA SER A 77 20.35 -0.35 -6.36
C SER A 77 20.57 0.30 -7.71
N ILE A 78 21.79 0.76 -7.94
CA ILE A 78 22.27 1.10 -9.26
C ILE A 78 22.15 -0.20 -10.05
N ILE A 79 20.97 -0.45 -10.61
CA ILE A 79 20.75 -1.56 -11.53
C ILE A 79 21.58 -1.13 -12.73
N PRO A 80 22.62 -1.89 -13.10
CA PRO A 80 23.40 -1.56 -14.27
C PRO A 80 22.45 -1.40 -15.45
N GLU A 81 22.61 -0.31 -16.20
CA GLU A 81 21.77 -0.04 -17.37
C GLU A 81 21.92 -1.21 -18.35
N GLU A 82 20.85 -1.98 -18.53
CA GLU A 82 20.81 -3.02 -19.55
C GLU A 82 20.37 -2.43 -20.88
N LYS A 83 21.03 -2.87 -21.96
CA LYS A 83 20.64 -2.48 -23.31
C LYS A 83 19.49 -3.35 -23.78
N TRP A 84 18.46 -2.71 -24.32
CA TRP A 84 17.30 -3.39 -24.90
C TRP A 84 17.07 -2.89 -26.33
N SER A 85 16.67 -3.80 -27.23
CA SER A 85 16.18 -3.43 -28.56
C SER A 85 14.67 -3.63 -28.65
N ILE A 86 13.98 -2.67 -29.27
CA ILE A 86 12.56 -2.78 -29.61
C ILE A 86 12.44 -3.43 -30.99
N VAL A 87 11.60 -4.46 -31.10
CA VAL A 87 11.16 -5.04 -32.37
C VAL A 87 9.67 -4.79 -32.49
N SER A 88 9.27 -4.10 -33.55
CA SER A 88 7.90 -3.64 -33.80
C SER A 88 7.61 -3.72 -35.29
N ASP A 89 6.36 -3.96 -35.65
CA ASP A 89 5.88 -3.88 -37.05
C ASP A 89 5.71 -2.43 -37.52
N GLU A 90 5.66 -1.48 -36.57
CA GLU A 90 5.62 -0.04 -36.81
C GLU A 90 6.99 0.62 -36.71
N LEU A 91 7.18 1.76 -37.38
CA LEU A 91 8.38 2.58 -37.30
C LEU A 91 8.68 3.01 -35.85
N SER A 92 9.94 2.96 -35.43
CA SER A 92 10.34 3.37 -34.08
C SER A 92 10.10 4.85 -33.78
N SER A 93 9.93 5.67 -34.83
CA SER A 93 9.58 7.09 -34.73
C SER A 93 8.07 7.35 -34.71
N ALA A 94 7.24 6.32 -34.92
CA ALA A 94 5.79 6.46 -34.87
C ALA A 94 5.33 6.80 -33.43
N PRO A 95 4.26 7.61 -33.29
CA PRO A 95 3.69 7.87 -31.98
C PRO A 95 3.12 6.59 -31.37
N ILE A 96 3.30 6.42 -30.05
CA ILE A 96 2.77 5.27 -29.32
C ILE A 96 1.24 5.28 -29.36
N SER A 97 0.66 4.21 -29.90
CA SER A 97 -0.80 4.06 -30.03
C SER A 97 -1.37 3.06 -29.01
N SER A 98 -2.65 3.22 -28.67
CA SER A 98 -3.34 2.24 -27.82
C SER A 98 -3.44 0.90 -28.56
N ARG A 99 -3.20 -0.21 -27.87
CA ARG A 99 -3.12 -1.59 -28.39
C ARG A 99 -1.87 -1.91 -29.20
N MET A 100 -0.95 -0.97 -29.37
CA MET A 100 0.36 -1.26 -29.98
C MET A 100 1.04 -2.39 -29.22
N THR A 101 1.56 -3.38 -29.95
CA THR A 101 2.29 -4.52 -29.40
C THR A 101 3.69 -4.53 -29.98
N PHE A 102 4.70 -4.65 -29.12
CA PHE A 102 6.10 -4.72 -29.53
C PHE A 102 6.87 -5.66 -28.61
N LEU A 103 8.02 -6.13 -29.08
CA LEU A 103 8.92 -7.00 -28.33
C LEU A 103 10.11 -6.18 -27.81
N LEU A 104 10.40 -6.28 -26.53
CA LEU A 104 11.66 -5.85 -25.96
C LEU A 104 12.59 -7.07 -25.86
N ARG A 105 13.78 -6.96 -26.44
CA ARG A 105 14.82 -7.99 -26.35
C ARG A 105 16.00 -7.47 -25.54
N SER A 106 16.35 -8.19 -24.47
CA SER A 106 17.52 -7.86 -23.64
C SER A 106 18.80 -8.25 -24.35
N HIS A 107 19.80 -7.39 -24.22
CA HIS A 107 21.20 -7.64 -24.59
C HIS A 107 22.08 -7.80 -23.34
N GLY A 108 21.47 -8.18 -22.21
CA GLY A 108 22.17 -8.57 -20.99
C GLY A 108 23.13 -9.74 -21.24
N LYS A 109 24.19 -9.82 -20.44
CA LYS A 109 25.27 -10.81 -20.61
C LYS A 109 25.17 -12.00 -19.66
N ASP A 110 24.41 -11.86 -18.58
CA ASP A 110 24.33 -12.84 -17.49
C ASP A 110 22.92 -13.48 -17.44
N ASP A 111 22.28 -13.54 -16.28
CA ASP A 111 20.96 -14.18 -16.08
C ASP A 111 19.82 -13.56 -16.90
N THR A 112 20.04 -12.40 -17.50
CA THR A 112 19.11 -11.68 -18.38
C THR A 112 19.39 -11.91 -19.87
N ALA A 113 20.43 -12.67 -20.21
CA ALA A 113 20.77 -12.99 -21.59
C ALA A 113 19.63 -13.75 -22.28
N GLY A 114 19.15 -13.20 -23.40
CA GLY A 114 18.08 -13.79 -24.19
C GLY A 114 16.67 -13.57 -23.64
N VAL A 115 16.50 -12.80 -22.56
CA VAL A 115 15.18 -12.40 -22.07
C VAL A 115 14.46 -11.57 -23.14
N GLN A 116 13.20 -11.93 -23.38
CA GLN A 116 12.30 -11.20 -24.29
C GLN A 116 10.98 -10.92 -23.58
N LEU A 117 10.48 -9.70 -23.74
CA LEU A 117 9.22 -9.26 -23.16
C LEU A 117 8.28 -8.82 -24.29
N ILE A 118 7.09 -9.41 -24.32
CA ILE A 118 6.01 -8.94 -25.18
C ILE A 118 5.29 -7.83 -24.42
N CYS A 119 5.31 -6.63 -25.00
CA CYS A 119 4.73 -5.43 -24.40
C CYS A 119 3.48 -5.02 -25.18
N GLN A 120 2.40 -4.73 -24.45
CA GLN A 120 1.17 -4.18 -25.01
C GLN A 120 0.88 -2.83 -24.38
N VAL A 121 0.71 -1.82 -25.22
CA VAL A 121 0.37 -0.46 -24.80
C VAL A 121 -1.13 -0.38 -24.55
N THR A 122 -1.51 0.09 -23.36
CA THR A 122 -2.91 0.39 -23.04
C THR A 122 -3.02 1.85 -22.65
N SER A 123 -3.87 2.60 -23.36
CA SER A 123 -4.17 3.98 -22.97
C SER A 123 -4.92 3.98 -21.64
N LEU A 124 -4.43 4.78 -20.68
CA LEU A 124 -5.16 5.01 -19.44
C LEU A 124 -6.35 5.93 -19.72
N PRO A 125 -7.54 5.64 -19.21
CA PRO A 125 -8.66 6.55 -19.35
C PRO A 125 -8.36 7.86 -18.62
N PHE A 126 -8.90 8.97 -19.13
CA PHE A 126 -8.85 10.25 -18.43
C PHE A 126 -9.59 10.13 -17.10
N PHE A 127 -8.86 10.18 -15.99
CA PHE A 127 -9.45 10.23 -14.65
C PHE A 127 -9.69 11.69 -14.26
N ASN A 128 -10.93 12.04 -13.98
CA ASN A 128 -11.24 13.30 -13.32
C ASN A 128 -11.16 13.08 -11.80
N LEU A 129 -10.03 13.48 -11.21
CA LEU A 129 -9.80 13.41 -9.78
C LEU A 129 -10.34 14.69 -9.14
N THR A 130 -11.40 14.58 -8.37
CA THR A 130 -11.93 15.70 -7.57
C THR A 130 -11.57 15.49 -6.11
N GLU A 131 -11.09 16.57 -5.46
CA GLU A 131 -10.78 16.55 -4.04
C GLU A 131 -12.06 16.77 -3.23
N GLN A 132 -12.39 15.83 -2.34
CA GLN A 132 -13.49 15.99 -1.40
C GLN A 132 -12.90 16.37 -0.03
N ASN A 133 -13.13 17.61 0.40
CA ASN A 133 -12.71 18.07 1.73
C ASN A 133 -13.44 17.24 2.79
N ARG A 134 -12.67 16.53 3.62
CA ARG A 134 -13.24 15.75 4.73
C ARG A 134 -13.62 16.71 5.85
N SER A 135 -14.85 16.62 6.32
CA SER A 135 -15.23 17.32 7.54
C SER A 135 -14.31 16.91 8.69
N PRO A 136 -13.89 17.83 9.57
CA PRO A 136 -12.96 17.55 10.67
C PRO A 136 -13.54 16.59 11.74
N ILE A 137 -14.79 16.14 11.59
CA ILE A 137 -15.50 15.27 12.54
C ILE A 137 -15.54 13.84 11.98
N SER A 138 -14.38 13.26 11.66
CA SER A 138 -14.26 11.81 11.47
C SER A 138 -14.00 11.14 12.82
N LYS A 139 -15.00 11.15 13.71
CA LYS A 139 -14.92 10.47 15.00
C LYS A 139 -15.16 8.97 14.81
N PHE A 140 -14.20 8.13 15.19
CA PHE A 140 -14.33 6.68 15.15
C PHE A 140 -15.11 6.20 16.37
N ALA A 141 -16.17 5.42 16.16
CA ALA A 141 -16.93 4.76 17.22
C ALA A 141 -16.92 3.25 16.98
N ILE A 142 -16.45 2.48 17.96
CA ILE A 142 -16.44 1.01 17.93
C ILE A 142 -17.75 0.53 18.57
N LYS A 143 -18.56 -0.23 17.83
CA LYS A 143 -19.79 -0.86 18.35
C LYS A 143 -19.48 -2.30 18.72
N LEU A 144 -19.32 -2.58 20.01
CA LEU A 144 -19.20 -3.95 20.52
C LEU A 144 -20.61 -4.56 20.64
N SER A 145 -20.90 -5.60 19.89
CA SER A 145 -22.11 -6.41 20.03
C SER A 145 -21.81 -7.57 20.97
N SER A 146 -22.33 -7.51 22.21
CA SER A 146 -22.33 -8.66 23.10
C SER A 146 -23.45 -9.61 22.67
N GLU A 147 -23.11 -10.66 21.94
CA GLU A 147 -23.95 -11.86 21.90
C GLU A 147 -23.74 -12.57 23.24
N SER A 148 -24.76 -12.57 24.10
CA SER A 148 -24.74 -13.34 25.35
C SER A 148 -25.00 -14.82 25.02
N PRO A 149 -24.22 -15.77 25.56
CA PRO A 149 -24.63 -17.17 25.55
C PRO A 149 -25.79 -17.34 26.56
N VAL A 150 -26.75 -18.19 26.19
CA VAL A 150 -27.90 -18.63 26.99
C VAL A 150 -27.45 -19.34 28.26
#